data_AF-A0A5C5RJJ2-F1
#
_entry.id   AF-A0A5C5RJJ2-F1
#
_cell.length_a   1.000
_cell.length_b   1.000
_cell.length_c   1.000
_cell.angle_alpha   90.00
_cell.angle_beta   90.00
_cell.angle_gamma   90.00
#
_symmetry.space_group_name_H-M   'P 1'
#
loop_
_entity.id
_entity.type
_entity.pdbx_description
1 polymer ?
#
loop_
_entity_poly.entity_id
_entity_poly.type
_entity_poly.pdbx_seq_one_letter_code
_entity_poly.pdbx_strand_id
1 'polypeptide(L)'
;MRDNLRSEHNLYECSSERDPDEPFGGCLLNRATYFADVNPAQSLTDIEGFHLIDMMDAYCTDTVCPTIIGNIHVYIDANHLTQMYSTSVAPFFSQRVRDELGIR
;
A
#
# COMPACT_ATOMS: atom_id res chain seq x y z
N MET A 1 3.71 9.09 7.54
CA MET A 1 3.47 8.01 6.55
C MET A 1 1.99 7.69 6.54
N ARG A 2 1.36 7.59 5.36
CA ARG A 2 -0.02 7.08 5.23
C ARG A 2 0.00 5.55 5.36
N ASP A 3 -0.91 5.03 6.17
CA ASP A 3 -1.06 3.59 6.35
C ASP A 3 -1.63 2.90 5.09
N ASN A 4 -1.58 1.56 5.06
CA ASN A 4 -2.08 0.75 3.96
C ASN A 4 -3.59 0.40 4.11
N LEU A 5 -4.08 -0.49 3.24
CA LEU A 5 -5.46 -0.98 3.25
C LEU A 5 -5.77 -1.74 4.54
N ARG A 6 -6.90 -1.41 5.19
CA ARG A 6 -7.43 -2.14 6.34
C ARG A 6 -8.80 -2.74 6.03
N SER A 7 -8.92 -4.05 6.19
CA SER A 7 -10.13 -4.83 5.94
C SER A 7 -10.73 -5.38 7.24
N GLU A 8 -12.01 -5.73 7.21
CA GLU A 8 -12.64 -6.56 8.26
C GLU A 8 -12.44 -8.07 8.02
N HIS A 9 -12.02 -8.44 6.80
CA HIS A 9 -11.79 -9.82 6.37
C HIS A 9 -10.30 -10.09 6.17
N ASN A 10 -9.88 -11.34 6.36
CA ASN A 10 -8.52 -11.80 6.13
C ASN A 10 -8.17 -11.72 4.63
N LEU A 11 -7.22 -10.86 4.27
CA LEU A 11 -6.83 -10.64 2.88
C LEU A 11 -5.92 -11.75 2.34
N TYR A 12 -5.19 -12.44 3.21
CA TYR A 12 -4.37 -13.60 2.82
C TYR A 12 -5.24 -14.79 2.40
N GLU A 13 -6.30 -15.08 3.17
CA GLU A 13 -7.26 -16.14 2.82
C GLU A 13 -7.93 -15.83 1.48
N CYS A 14 -8.47 -14.62 1.33
CA CYS A 14 -9.04 -14.15 0.07
C CYS A 14 -8.06 -14.31 -1.11
N SER A 15 -6.81 -13.89 -0.89
CA SER A 15 -5.74 -13.96 -1.89
C SER A 15 -5.43 -15.39 -2.33
N SER A 16 -5.52 -16.36 -1.42
CA SER A 16 -5.13 -17.75 -1.69
C SER A 16 -6.19 -18.51 -2.49
N GLU A 17 -7.41 -17.99 -2.54
CA GLU A 17 -8.53 -18.55 -3.31
C GLU A 17 -8.56 -18.05 -4.77
N ARG A 18 -7.63 -17.15 -5.15
CA ARG A 18 -7.60 -16.50 -6.46
C ARG A 18 -6.17 -16.40 -6.98
N ASP A 19 -5.89 -17.07 -8.09
CA ASP A 19 -4.60 -16.97 -8.76
C ASP A 19 -4.39 -15.58 -9.39
N PRO A 20 -3.13 -15.11 -9.52
CA PRO A 20 -2.82 -13.96 -10.36
C PRO A 20 -2.77 -14.37 -11.84
N ASP A 21 -3.51 -13.66 -12.69
CA ASP A 21 -3.54 -13.83 -14.15
C ASP A 21 -2.79 -12.71 -14.90
N GLU A 22 -2.38 -11.67 -14.18
CA GLU A 22 -1.67 -10.48 -14.64
C GLU A 22 -0.46 -10.20 -13.69
N PRO A 23 0.35 -9.13 -13.89
CA PRO A 23 1.41 -8.75 -12.95
C PRO A 23 0.93 -8.50 -11.51
N PHE A 24 -0.38 -8.39 -11.30
CA PHE A 24 -1.05 -8.38 -10.02
C PHE A 24 -2.30 -9.27 -10.08
N GLY A 25 -2.84 -9.65 -8.92
CA GLY A 25 -4.03 -10.49 -8.84
C GLY A 25 -4.46 -10.78 -7.41
N GLY A 26 -5.03 -11.97 -7.20
CA GLY A 26 -5.72 -12.28 -5.95
C GLY A 26 -7.05 -11.55 -5.85
N CYS A 27 -7.38 -11.04 -4.67
CA CYS A 27 -8.55 -10.21 -4.50
C CYS A 27 -8.27 -8.78 -4.97
N LEU A 28 -9.10 -8.27 -5.88
CA LEU A 28 -9.03 -6.89 -6.36
C LEU A 28 -10.01 -6.02 -5.57
N LEU A 29 -9.49 -5.28 -4.60
CA LEU A 29 -10.33 -4.50 -3.69
C LEU A 29 -10.54 -3.10 -4.27
N ASN A 30 -11.77 -2.59 -4.28
CA ASN A 30 -12.02 -1.24 -4.79
C ASN A 30 -11.29 -0.20 -3.92
N ARG A 31 -10.37 0.57 -4.52
CA ARG A 31 -9.54 1.56 -3.80
C ARG A 31 -10.39 2.57 -3.03
N ALA A 32 -11.48 3.04 -3.63
CA ALA A 32 -12.37 4.05 -3.04
C ALA A 32 -13.12 3.55 -1.79
N THR A 33 -13.20 2.23 -1.57
CA THR A 33 -13.78 1.66 -0.35
C THR A 33 -12.83 1.79 0.85
N TYR A 34 -11.53 1.78 0.62
CA TYR A 34 -10.52 1.66 1.67
C TYR A 34 -9.68 2.93 1.86
N PHE A 35 -9.61 3.77 0.84
CA PHE A 35 -8.89 5.03 0.87
C PHE A 35 -9.84 6.17 0.55
N ALA A 36 -9.85 7.18 1.43
CA ALA A 36 -10.51 8.44 1.12
C ALA A 36 -9.90 9.09 -0.13
N ASP A 37 -10.75 9.74 -0.94
CA ASP A 37 -10.36 10.48 -2.15
C ASP A 37 -9.30 11.53 -1.85
N VAL A 38 -9.45 12.21 -0.71
CA VAL A 38 -8.49 13.17 -0.18
C VAL A 38 -7.73 12.52 0.96
N ASN A 39 -6.39 12.61 0.92
CA ASN A 39 -5.55 12.12 2.01
C ASN A 39 -5.81 12.99 3.26
N PRO A 40 -6.26 12.41 4.40
CA PRO A 40 -6.59 13.19 5.59
C PRO A 40 -5.40 13.93 6.19
N ALA A 41 -4.16 13.48 5.90
CA ALA A 41 -2.95 14.15 6.34
C ALA A 41 -2.55 15.35 5.46
N GLN A 42 -3.25 15.60 4.34
CA GLN A 42 -2.93 16.72 3.46
C GLN A 42 -3.10 18.07 4.15
N SER A 43 -4.00 18.21 5.12
CA SER A 43 -4.16 19.44 5.90
C SER A 43 -3.00 19.73 6.87
N LEU A 44 -2.09 18.78 7.05
CA LEU A 44 -0.96 18.90 7.96
C LEU A 44 0.33 19.36 7.25
N THR A 45 0.33 19.48 5.92
CA THR A 45 1.54 19.78 5.13
C THR A 45 2.12 21.17 5.39
N ASP A 46 1.32 22.08 5.94
CA ASP A 46 1.77 23.44 6.29
C ASP A 46 2.43 23.51 7.68
N ILE A 47 2.42 22.41 8.45
CA ILE A 47 3.09 22.35 9.76
C ILE A 47 4.60 22.21 9.53
N GLU A 48 5.38 23.13 10.08
CA GLU A 48 6.84 23.08 10.00
C GLU A 48 7.38 21.73 10.53
N GLY A 49 8.22 21.08 9.71
CA GLY A 49 8.82 19.78 10.02
C GLY A 49 7.90 18.57 9.80
N PHE A 50 6.66 18.76 9.34
CA PHE A 50 5.81 17.66 8.90
C PHE A 50 6.14 17.25 7.47
N HIS A 51 6.36 15.94 7.26
CA HIS A 51 6.60 15.35 5.95
C HIS A 51 5.62 14.21 5.69
N LEU A 52 4.96 14.23 4.54
CA LEU A 52 3.99 13.21 4.15
C LEU A 52 4.62 12.19 3.20
N ILE A 53 4.82 10.98 3.71
CA ILE A 53 5.11 9.81 2.87
C ILE A 53 3.80 9.07 2.59
N ASP A 54 3.27 9.18 1.38
CA ASP A 54 2.17 8.34 0.91
C ASP A 54 2.74 7.14 0.14
N MET A 55 2.31 5.92 0.46
CA MET A 55 2.74 4.67 -0.18
C MET A 55 1.57 3.95 -0.86
N MET A 56 0.41 4.60 -1.03
CA MET A 56 -0.80 3.97 -1.57
C MET A 56 -0.58 3.32 -2.94
N ASP A 57 0.22 3.94 -3.81
CA ASP A 57 0.57 3.41 -5.13
C ASP A 57 1.52 2.18 -5.08
N ALA A 58 2.14 1.91 -3.94
CA ALA A 58 2.84 0.66 -3.70
C ALA A 58 1.88 -0.47 -3.31
N TYR A 59 0.60 -0.21 -3.06
CA TYR A 59 -0.39 -1.23 -2.69
C TYR A 59 -1.57 -1.31 -3.65
N CYS A 60 -1.81 -0.24 -4.42
CA CYS A 60 -2.97 -0.07 -5.26
C CYS A 60 -2.60 0.51 -6.63
N THR A 61 -3.38 0.11 -7.63
CA THR A 61 -3.53 0.83 -8.89
C THR A 61 -4.46 2.05 -8.70
N ASP A 62 -4.80 2.75 -9.78
CA ASP A 62 -5.73 3.88 -9.74
C ASP A 62 -7.12 3.52 -9.21
N THR A 63 -7.57 2.27 -9.43
CA THR A 63 -8.94 1.85 -9.11
C THR A 63 -9.03 0.66 -8.15
N VAL A 64 -8.01 -0.20 -8.10
CA VAL A 64 -8.03 -1.42 -7.29
C VAL A 64 -6.75 -1.65 -6.50
N CYS A 65 -6.89 -2.24 -5.31
CA CYS A 65 -5.82 -2.72 -4.46
C CYS A 65 -5.76 -4.25 -4.51
N PRO A 66 -4.82 -4.84 -5.30
CA PRO A 66 -4.66 -6.28 -5.39
C PRO A 66 -4.00 -6.86 -4.14
N THR A 67 -4.29 -8.13 -3.84
CA THR A 67 -3.66 -8.85 -2.72
C THR A 67 -2.43 -9.68 -3.13
N ILE A 68 -2.15 -9.79 -4.44
CA ILE A 68 -0.92 -10.34 -5.00
C ILE A 68 -0.34 -9.32 -5.98
N ILE A 69 0.95 -9.00 -5.84
CA ILE A 69 1.68 -8.15 -6.78
C ILE A 69 3.02 -8.81 -7.07
N GLY A 70 3.36 -9.00 -8.35
CA GLY A 70 4.62 -9.59 -8.76
C GLY A 70 4.85 -11.00 -8.20
N ASN A 71 3.79 -11.81 -8.11
CA ASN A 71 3.78 -13.15 -7.49
C ASN A 71 4.11 -13.17 -5.97
N ILE A 72 3.95 -12.05 -5.28
CA ILE A 72 4.13 -11.95 -3.83
C ILE A 72 2.79 -11.59 -3.18
N HIS A 73 2.37 -12.37 -2.19
CA HIS A 73 1.23 -12.00 -1.35
C HIS A 73 1.51 -10.69 -0.61
N VAL A 74 0.60 -9.73 -0.72
CA VAL A 74 0.76 -8.40 -0.12
C VAL A 74 0.55 -8.47 1.38
N TYR A 75 -0.48 -9.20 1.83
CA TYR A 75 -0.92 -9.21 3.23
C TYR A 75 -0.77 -10.58 3.91
N ILE A 76 -0.53 -10.58 5.22
CA ILE A 76 -0.59 -11.79 6.07
C ILE A 76 -1.95 -11.98 6.76
N ASP A 77 -2.71 -10.90 6.91
CA ASP A 77 -4.02 -10.86 7.56
C ASP A 77 -4.90 -9.74 6.95
N ALA A 78 -5.72 -9.07 7.76
CA ALA A 78 -6.62 -8.03 7.31
C ALA A 78 -5.97 -6.65 7.06
N ASN A 79 -4.69 -6.44 7.41
CA ASN A 79 -3.99 -5.15 7.19
C ASN A 79 -2.46 -5.23 7.15
N HIS A 80 -1.82 -6.24 7.73
CA HIS A 80 -0.37 -6.28 7.83
C HIS A 80 0.26 -6.80 6.54
N LEU A 81 1.32 -6.14 6.08
CA LEU A 81 2.09 -6.59 4.93
C LEU A 81 2.88 -7.86 5.24
N THR A 82 3.08 -8.71 4.24
CA THR A 82 4.06 -9.79 4.34
C THR A 82 5.47 -9.24 4.46
N GLN A 83 6.36 -10.02 5.08
CA GLN A 83 7.79 -9.70 5.13
C GLN A 83 8.35 -9.53 3.72
N MET A 84 8.05 -10.48 2.83
CA MET A 84 8.55 -10.47 1.45
C MET A 84 8.10 -9.23 0.69
N TYR A 85 6.83 -8.84 0.83
CA TYR A 85 6.31 -7.63 0.19
C TYR A 85 6.91 -6.35 0.78
N SER A 86 7.02 -6.28 2.11
CA SER A 86 7.67 -5.15 2.78
C SER A 86 9.12 -4.99 2.34
N THR A 87 9.87 -6.09 2.19
CA THR A 87 11.25 -6.08 1.69
C THR A 87 11.33 -5.61 0.24
N SER A 88 10.40 -6.00 -0.63
CA SER A 88 10.42 -5.58 -2.04
C SER A 88 10.14 -4.08 -2.21
N VAL A 89 9.29 -3.48 -1.37
CA VAL A 89 8.96 -2.04 -1.43
C VAL A 89 9.88 -1.16 -0.57
N ALA A 90 10.71 -1.74 0.31
CA ALA A 90 11.61 -0.99 1.19
C ALA A 90 12.56 -0.01 0.47
N PRO A 91 13.14 -0.34 -0.70
CA PRO A 91 13.97 0.61 -1.45
C PRO A 91 13.17 1.85 -1.91
N PHE A 92 11.92 1.65 -2.32
CA PHE A 92 11.03 2.73 -2.75
C PHE A 92 10.62 3.63 -1.59
N PHE A 93 10.25 3.05 -0.45
CA PHE A 93 9.99 3.80 0.77
C PHE A 93 11.21 4.64 1.19
N SER A 94 12.39 4.03 1.17
CA SER A 94 13.64 4.71 1.54
C SER A 94 13.97 5.86 0.60
N GLN A 95 13.70 5.72 -0.71
CA GLN A 95 13.87 6.79 -1.68
C GLN A 95 12.91 7.96 -1.38
N ARG A 96 11.62 7.67 -1.13
CA ARG A 96 10.65 8.71 -0.79
C ARG A 96 11.01 9.48 0.48
N VAL A 97 11.48 8.79 1.52
CA VAL A 97 11.96 9.44 2.74
C VAL A 97 13.14 10.36 2.44
N ARG A 98 14.10 9.91 1.63
CA ARG A 98 15.23 10.73 1.19
C ARG A 98 14.78 11.96 0.41
N ASP A 99 13.86 11.80 -0.52
CA ASP A 99 13.34 12.89 -1.35
C ASP A 99 12.63 13.95 -0.50
N GLU A 100 11.73 13.54 0.41
CA GLU A 100 11.02 14.45 1.32
C GLU A 100 11.96 15.20 2.27
N LEU A 101 13.06 14.57 2.69
CA LEU A 101 14.05 15.18 3.59
C LEU A 101 15.18 15.90 2.86
N GLY A 102 15.24 15.86 1.52
CA GLY A 102 16.32 16.44 0.73
C GLY A 102 17.69 15.77 0.93
N ILE A 103 17.72 14.51 1.36
CA ILE A 103 18.94 13.75 1.63
C ILE A 103 19.29 12.93 0.38
N ARG A 104 20.39 13.26 -0.29
CA ARG A 104 20.87 12.54 -1.47
C ARG A 104 21.61 11.25 -1.11
#